data_AF-A0A427Y1H5-F1
#
_entry.id   AF-A0A427Y1H5-F1
#
_cell.length_a   1.000
_cell.length_b   1.000
_cell.length_c   1.000
_cell.angle_alpha   90.00
_cell.angle_beta   90.00
_cell.angle_gamma   90.00
#
_symmetry.space_group_name_H-M   'P 1'
#
loop_
_entity.id
_entity.type
_entity.pdbx_description
1 polymer ?
#
loop_
_entity_poly.entity_id
_entity_poly.type
_entity_poly.pdbx_seq_one_letter_code
_entity_poly.pdbx_strand_id
1 'polypeptide(L)'
;MSFTTNEPVTDSMSKEEKAAQVAQDAADRERERTEQAALPYSWNQDLKTVTVNVPLPAGTRAKDLNVVMDRTKLKVQVKGEEAIMEGALFEDIAKDDSSWTIDNGILTFELEKLSGHIGSHRWWPHVLTHHPKLDTTKIKPEDSKLSDLDPETRGMVEKMMFDNKQKAMGKPTSDELRKLEAIDKFQKMHPEMDFSQIPRSQTKADIALSAEKSIPFIFRIYPPPYNDACLKALLIDLNGTLHVGPNLTPRAAAAVDRLRAAKVPFVFCSNSTKESEIRLLARLNKMGLSAAQDELLTSLGACRSLVERRGLRPFLLLSSEAQEEFAGLDLSPPHNAVVLGLHPQSFGYDNLNTAFRILKREPLHGVDADNGDDATTTPQPVLIAPHTAAFHQAPDTGSFPSGLSLGIGAYVRALEAASGVTAEVVGKPTRSFYELAIARIETMYGVTLESGEVGIVGDDVRNDLGVGAQELGLKRILVRTGKYRAGVEEGSKPDAVYDTFADLVDDLVLS
;
A
#
# COMPACT_ATOMS: atom_id res chain seq x y z
N MET A 1 4.00 24.10 55.96
CA MET A 1 4.82 24.69 54.88
C MET A 1 4.70 23.73 53.71
N SER A 2 3.56 23.70 53.02
CA SER A 2 3.17 24.57 51.90
C SER A 2 3.74 24.05 50.58
N PHE A 3 2.86 23.39 49.83
CA PHE A 3 3.02 23.00 48.44
C PHE A 3 3.23 24.25 47.58
N THR A 4 4.30 24.29 46.78
CA THR A 4 4.45 25.27 45.69
C THR A 4 4.03 24.61 44.39
N THR A 5 2.97 25.17 43.82
CA THR A 5 2.37 24.87 42.52
C THR A 5 3.32 25.27 41.39
N ASN A 6 3.50 24.40 40.39
CA ASN A 6 4.08 24.78 39.11
C ASN A 6 3.13 25.78 38.42
N GLU A 7 3.62 26.98 38.14
CA GLU A 7 2.97 27.94 37.24
C GLU A 7 2.99 27.44 35.79
N PRO A 8 1.96 27.78 34.99
CA PRO A 8 1.95 27.48 33.56
C PRO A 8 2.88 28.43 32.82
N VAL A 9 3.76 27.87 31.97
CA VAL A 9 4.58 28.63 31.02
C VAL A 9 3.66 29.44 30.09
N THR A 10 3.86 30.75 30.09
CA THR A 10 3.01 31.77 29.46
C THR A 10 3.16 31.81 27.93
N ASP A 11 2.03 31.96 27.25
CA ASP A 11 1.89 32.26 25.82
C ASP A 11 2.39 33.69 25.55
N SER A 12 3.57 33.82 24.94
CA SER A 12 4.35 35.06 24.85
C SER A 12 4.00 35.93 23.63
N MET A 13 2.74 36.32 23.47
CA MET A 13 2.36 37.36 22.49
C MET A 13 1.30 38.28 23.08
N SER A 14 1.57 39.58 23.08
CA SER A 14 0.62 40.60 23.53
C SER A 14 -0.60 40.65 22.60
N LYS A 15 -1.72 41.17 23.12
CA LYS A 15 -2.98 41.29 22.37
C LYS A 15 -2.84 42.22 21.16
N GLU A 16 -1.95 43.20 21.23
CA GLU A 16 -1.63 44.13 20.13
C GLU A 16 -0.78 43.45 19.04
N GLU A 17 0.20 42.63 19.41
CA GLU A 17 1.00 41.84 18.45
C GLU A 17 0.15 40.79 17.71
N LYS A 18 -0.79 40.12 18.41
CA LYS A 18 -1.74 39.21 17.76
C LYS A 18 -2.66 39.94 16.79
N ALA A 19 -3.13 41.15 17.13
CA ALA A 19 -3.96 41.95 16.24
C ALA A 19 -3.19 42.47 15.01
N ALA A 20 -1.93 42.88 15.19
CA ALA A 20 -1.05 43.30 14.11
C ALA A 20 -0.75 42.15 13.14
N GLN A 21 -0.46 40.94 13.67
CA GLN A 21 -0.23 39.74 12.85
C GLN A 21 -1.48 39.38 12.03
N VAL A 22 -2.67 39.44 12.64
CA VAL A 22 -3.94 39.16 11.94
C VAL A 22 -4.21 40.18 10.83
N ALA A 23 -3.93 41.46 11.07
CA ALA A 23 -4.09 42.51 10.06
C ALA A 23 -3.10 42.35 8.89
N GLN A 24 -1.85 41.99 9.20
CA GLN A 24 -0.82 41.71 8.20
C GLN A 24 -1.15 40.46 7.37
N ASP A 25 -1.59 39.38 8.01
CA ASP A 25 -2.04 38.17 7.32
C ASP A 25 -3.26 38.40 6.42
N ALA A 26 -4.18 39.28 6.84
CA ALA A 26 -5.32 39.68 6.02
C ALA A 26 -4.89 40.50 4.79
N ALA A 27 -3.95 41.42 4.96
CA ALA A 27 -3.39 42.21 3.86
C ALA A 27 -2.60 41.36 2.86
N ASP A 28 -1.80 40.40 3.36
CA ASP A 28 -1.07 39.45 2.51
C ASP A 28 -2.02 38.56 1.70
N ARG A 29 -3.10 38.05 2.32
CA ARG A 29 -4.12 37.26 1.62
C ARG A 29 -4.85 38.05 0.53
N GLU A 30 -5.12 39.32 0.76
CA GLU A 30 -5.77 40.16 -0.25
C GLU A 30 -4.83 40.47 -1.42
N ARG A 31 -3.53 40.69 -1.13
CA ARG A 31 -2.49 40.80 -2.16
C ARG A 31 -2.40 39.51 -2.98
N GLU A 32 -2.27 38.36 -2.34
CA GLU A 32 -2.22 37.05 -3.00
C GLU A 32 -3.49 36.81 -3.84
N ARG A 33 -4.68 37.11 -3.31
CA ARG A 33 -5.94 36.98 -4.06
C ARG A 33 -5.93 37.86 -5.31
N THR A 34 -5.44 39.09 -5.21
CA THR A 34 -5.36 40.03 -6.34
C THR A 34 -4.36 39.53 -7.39
N GLU A 35 -3.20 39.04 -6.97
CA GLU A 35 -2.17 38.47 -7.85
C GLU A 35 -2.65 37.19 -8.55
N GLN A 36 -3.34 36.29 -7.84
CA GLN A 36 -3.92 35.08 -8.44
C GLN A 36 -5.11 35.38 -9.36
N ALA A 37 -5.93 36.39 -9.04
CA ALA A 37 -7.04 36.80 -9.89
C ALA A 37 -6.59 37.48 -11.19
N ALA A 38 -5.35 37.99 -11.23
CA ALA A 38 -4.75 38.56 -12.43
C ALA A 38 -4.18 37.50 -13.41
N LEU A 39 -4.13 36.23 -13.01
CA LEU A 39 -3.67 35.16 -13.88
C LEU A 39 -4.68 34.87 -15.00
N PRO A 40 -4.21 34.41 -16.18
CA PRO A 40 -5.09 34.04 -17.30
C PRO A 40 -5.87 32.74 -17.05
N TYR A 41 -5.74 32.14 -15.87
CA TYR A 41 -6.40 30.92 -15.44
C TYR A 41 -6.69 30.97 -13.93
N SER A 42 -7.66 30.18 -13.47
CA SER A 42 -7.86 29.88 -12.06
C SER A 42 -7.40 28.46 -11.75
N TRP A 43 -7.01 28.18 -10.51
CA TRP A 43 -6.56 26.85 -10.14
C TRP A 43 -6.82 26.55 -8.68
N ASN A 44 -6.91 25.26 -8.36
CA ASN A 44 -6.97 24.74 -7.02
C ASN A 44 -6.15 23.45 -6.96
N GLN A 45 -5.97 22.89 -5.77
CA GLN A 45 -5.23 21.64 -5.63
C GLN A 45 -5.71 20.89 -4.38
N ASP A 46 -5.51 19.59 -4.40
CA ASP A 46 -5.57 18.72 -3.22
C ASP A 46 -4.20 18.05 -2.98
N LEU A 47 -4.17 16.98 -2.18
CA LEU A 47 -2.93 16.25 -1.89
C LEU A 47 -2.32 15.58 -3.13
N LYS A 48 -3.14 15.13 -4.08
CA LYS A 48 -2.77 14.32 -5.25
C LYS A 48 -2.86 15.08 -6.57
N THR A 49 -3.81 16.01 -6.70
CA THR A 49 -4.14 16.69 -7.95
C THR A 49 -3.91 18.20 -7.88
N VAL A 50 -3.63 18.81 -9.03
CA VAL A 50 -3.75 20.24 -9.29
C VAL A 50 -4.76 20.45 -10.41
N THR A 51 -5.85 21.15 -10.14
CA THR A 51 -6.86 21.49 -11.15
C THR A 51 -6.63 22.90 -11.69
N VAL A 52 -6.51 23.05 -13.00
CA VAL A 52 -6.29 24.35 -13.68
C VAL A 52 -7.43 24.63 -14.64
N ASN A 53 -8.11 25.74 -14.50
CA ASN A 53 -9.24 26.16 -15.32
C ASN A 53 -8.85 27.40 -16.15
N VAL A 54 -8.84 27.26 -17.46
CA VAL A 54 -8.46 28.29 -18.43
C VAL A 54 -9.71 28.73 -19.20
N PRO A 55 -10.22 29.95 -19.00
CA PRO A 55 -11.32 30.48 -19.81
C PRO A 55 -10.90 30.62 -21.28
N LEU A 56 -11.74 30.15 -22.20
CA LEU A 56 -11.52 30.23 -23.64
C LEU A 56 -12.46 31.24 -24.30
N PRO A 57 -12.07 31.86 -25.44
CA PRO A 57 -12.98 32.68 -26.24
C PRO A 57 -14.23 31.91 -26.69
N ALA A 58 -15.37 32.62 -26.79
CA ALA A 58 -16.64 32.01 -27.15
C ALA A 58 -16.59 31.27 -28.51
N GLY A 59 -17.03 30.01 -28.52
CA GLY A 59 -17.05 29.17 -29.73
C GLY A 59 -15.74 28.40 -30.01
N THR A 60 -14.73 28.52 -29.15
CA THR A 60 -13.48 27.75 -29.26
C THR A 60 -13.75 26.25 -29.08
N ARG A 61 -13.29 25.42 -30.02
CA ARG A 61 -13.38 23.95 -29.93
C ARG A 61 -11.98 23.34 -29.78
N ALA A 62 -11.90 22.09 -29.31
CA ALA A 62 -10.64 21.38 -29.11
C ALA A 62 -9.69 21.42 -30.33
N LYS A 63 -10.23 21.33 -31.55
CA LYS A 63 -9.44 21.36 -32.79
C LYS A 63 -8.78 22.73 -33.08
N ASP A 64 -9.31 23.79 -32.48
CA ASP A 64 -8.86 25.17 -32.65
C ASP A 64 -7.76 25.52 -31.63
N LEU A 65 -7.40 24.58 -30.74
CA LEU A 65 -6.37 24.73 -29.72
C LEU A 65 -5.08 23.99 -30.06
N ASN A 66 -3.98 24.50 -29.52
CA ASN A 66 -2.69 23.84 -29.39
C ASN A 66 -2.41 23.67 -27.88
N VAL A 67 -2.73 22.48 -27.37
CA VAL A 67 -2.53 22.13 -25.95
C VAL A 67 -1.31 21.21 -25.84
N VAL A 68 -0.31 21.60 -25.04
CA VAL A 68 0.81 20.74 -24.68
C VAL A 68 0.76 20.50 -23.18
N MET A 69 0.45 19.27 -22.81
CA MET A 69 0.53 18.79 -21.43
C MET A 69 1.63 17.73 -21.39
N ASP A 70 2.75 18.06 -20.76
CA ASP A 70 3.90 17.17 -20.65
C ASP A 70 4.36 17.10 -19.19
N ARG A 71 5.21 16.13 -18.86
CA ARG A 71 5.62 15.87 -17.46
C ARG A 71 6.09 17.11 -16.71
N THR A 72 6.75 18.04 -17.38
CA THR A 72 7.39 19.22 -16.76
C THR A 72 6.88 20.56 -17.28
N LYS A 73 5.94 20.58 -18.23
CA LYS A 73 5.50 21.81 -18.90
C LYS A 73 4.04 21.77 -19.31
N LEU A 74 3.43 22.94 -19.33
CA LEU A 74 2.04 23.14 -19.75
C LEU A 74 1.95 24.33 -20.72
N LYS A 75 1.19 24.16 -21.81
CA LYS A 75 0.92 25.21 -22.80
C LYS A 75 -0.53 25.14 -23.27
N VAL A 76 -1.17 26.30 -23.35
CA VAL A 76 -2.48 26.49 -23.97
C VAL A 76 -2.40 27.67 -24.93
N GLN A 77 -2.75 27.43 -26.18
CA GLN A 77 -2.77 28.46 -27.22
C GLN A 77 -3.95 28.23 -28.17
N VAL A 78 -4.68 29.28 -28.51
CA VAL A 78 -5.64 29.24 -29.64
C VAL A 78 -4.86 29.40 -30.93
N LYS A 79 -5.11 28.55 -31.92
CA LYS A 79 -4.37 28.56 -33.19
C LYS A 79 -4.55 29.91 -33.90
N GLY A 80 -3.44 30.64 -34.06
CA GLY A 80 -3.43 31.97 -34.67
C GLY A 80 -3.40 33.14 -33.69
N GLU A 81 -3.47 32.87 -32.38
CA GLU A 81 -3.36 33.87 -31.31
C GLU A 81 -2.11 33.64 -30.44
N GLU A 82 -1.82 34.58 -29.54
CA GLU A 82 -0.77 34.41 -28.53
C GLU A 82 -1.14 33.30 -27.53
N ALA A 83 -0.14 32.71 -26.87
CA ALA A 83 -0.37 31.66 -25.88
C ALA A 83 -1.07 32.24 -24.65
N ILE A 84 -2.19 31.62 -24.24
CA ILE A 84 -2.95 32.00 -23.04
C ILE A 84 -2.11 31.69 -21.79
N MET A 85 -1.39 30.57 -21.82
CA MET A 85 -0.39 30.22 -20.81
C MET A 85 0.66 29.29 -21.40
N GLU A 86 1.93 29.44 -21.01
CA GLU A 86 3.03 28.57 -21.40
C GLU A 86 4.14 28.62 -20.36
N GLY A 87 4.59 27.46 -19.86
CA GLY A 87 5.75 27.44 -18.97
C GLY A 87 6.06 26.07 -18.37
N ALA A 88 7.11 26.05 -17.54
CA ALA A 88 7.47 24.89 -16.73
C ALA A 88 6.56 24.79 -15.49
N LEU A 89 6.14 23.57 -15.19
CA LEU A 89 5.37 23.23 -14.00
C LEU A 89 6.25 23.33 -12.74
N PHE A 90 5.63 23.57 -11.58
CA PHE A 90 6.34 23.62 -10.30
C PHE A 90 6.99 22.27 -9.93
N GLU A 91 6.26 21.18 -10.13
CA GLU A 91 6.75 19.81 -9.99
C GLU A 91 6.26 18.94 -11.15
N ASP A 92 6.87 17.77 -11.28
CA ASP A 92 6.53 16.79 -12.30
C ASP A 92 5.12 16.24 -12.09
N ILE A 93 4.40 16.05 -13.20
CA ILE A 93 3.08 15.41 -13.21
C ILE A 93 3.17 13.99 -13.78
N ALA A 94 2.30 13.10 -13.31
CA ALA A 94 2.05 11.82 -13.96
C ALA A 94 1.22 12.06 -15.21
N LYS A 95 1.91 12.32 -16.34
CA LYS A 95 1.29 12.72 -17.61
C LYS A 95 0.20 11.76 -18.08
N ASP A 96 0.41 10.45 -17.93
CA ASP A 96 -0.53 9.42 -18.38
C ASP A 96 -1.78 9.33 -17.47
N ASP A 97 -1.69 9.84 -16.24
CA ASP A 97 -2.79 9.92 -15.27
C ASP A 97 -3.41 11.32 -15.20
N SER A 98 -2.83 12.30 -15.90
CA SER A 98 -3.35 13.66 -16.00
C SER A 98 -4.28 13.78 -17.22
N SER A 99 -5.32 14.59 -17.11
CA SER A 99 -6.28 14.77 -18.21
C SER A 99 -6.62 16.24 -18.44
N TRP A 100 -7.18 16.54 -19.60
CA TRP A 100 -7.80 17.84 -19.85
C TRP A 100 -9.11 17.69 -20.61
N THR A 101 -10.06 18.57 -20.30
CA THR A 101 -11.40 18.57 -20.89
C THR A 101 -11.82 20.01 -21.21
N ILE A 102 -12.75 20.16 -22.14
CA ILE A 102 -13.36 21.47 -22.44
C ILE A 102 -14.86 21.32 -22.18
N ASP A 103 -15.37 22.15 -21.27
CA ASP A 103 -16.79 22.27 -21.00
C ASP A 103 -17.18 23.74 -20.87
N ASN A 104 -18.32 24.12 -21.47
CA ASN A 104 -18.89 25.47 -21.37
C ASN A 104 -17.90 26.64 -21.61
N GLY A 105 -16.93 26.46 -22.52
CA GLY A 105 -15.92 27.48 -22.83
C GLY A 105 -14.78 27.59 -21.83
N ILE A 106 -14.60 26.60 -20.95
CA ILE A 106 -13.50 26.49 -20.00
C ILE A 106 -12.71 25.23 -20.32
N LEU A 107 -11.38 25.38 -20.45
CA LEU A 107 -10.45 24.27 -20.55
C LEU A 107 -9.96 23.92 -19.13
N THR A 108 -10.30 22.73 -18.66
CA THR A 108 -9.92 22.24 -17.34
C THR A 108 -8.84 21.17 -17.48
N PHE A 109 -7.71 21.37 -16.81
CA PHE A 109 -6.69 20.35 -16.58
C PHE A 109 -6.85 19.75 -15.20
N GLU A 110 -6.76 18.43 -15.12
CA GLU A 110 -6.61 17.68 -13.88
C GLU A 110 -5.22 17.05 -13.90
N LEU A 111 -4.28 17.66 -13.18
CA LEU A 111 -2.87 17.30 -13.18
C LEU A 111 -2.55 16.42 -11.97
N GLU A 112 -2.28 15.15 -12.20
CA GLU A 112 -1.87 14.21 -11.14
C GLU A 112 -0.41 14.47 -10.76
N LYS A 113 -0.13 14.78 -9.50
CA LYS A 113 1.22 15.07 -9.01
C LYS A 113 2.03 13.77 -9.01
N LEU A 114 3.17 13.73 -9.72
CA LEU A 114 4.07 12.57 -9.70
C LEU A 114 4.54 12.27 -8.26
N SER A 115 4.67 13.31 -7.45
CA SER A 115 5.01 13.25 -6.03
C SER A 115 4.00 12.38 -5.22
N GLY A 116 2.72 12.36 -5.63
CA GLY A 116 1.68 11.48 -5.10
C GLY A 116 1.98 10.00 -5.33
N HIS A 117 2.50 9.64 -6.50
CA HIS A 117 2.86 8.26 -6.86
C HIS A 117 4.10 7.73 -6.10
N ILE A 118 4.96 8.62 -5.60
CA ILE A 118 6.17 8.27 -4.84
C ILE A 118 6.03 8.53 -3.33
N GLY A 119 4.81 8.77 -2.84
CA GLY A 119 4.52 8.99 -1.41
C GLY A 119 5.07 10.30 -0.83
N SER A 120 5.47 11.26 -1.67
CA SER A 120 5.95 12.58 -1.24
C SER A 120 4.91 13.64 -1.59
N HIS A 121 4.05 14.01 -0.65
CA HIS A 121 2.95 14.95 -0.95
C HIS A 121 3.39 16.38 -0.68
N ARG A 122 3.28 17.27 -1.68
CA ARG A 122 3.68 18.68 -1.58
C ARG A 122 2.60 19.59 -2.13
N TRP A 123 2.40 20.71 -1.43
CA TRP A 123 1.56 21.80 -1.89
C TRP A 123 2.33 22.62 -2.92
N TRP A 124 1.71 22.83 -4.07
CA TRP A 124 2.26 23.66 -5.12
C TRP A 124 2.05 25.13 -4.73
N PRO A 125 3.08 25.97 -4.68
CA PRO A 125 2.92 27.41 -4.51
C PRO A 125 2.41 28.09 -5.79
N HIS A 126 2.53 27.47 -6.96
CA HIS A 126 2.04 27.97 -8.24
C HIS A 126 1.96 26.82 -9.24
N VAL A 127 1.19 27.00 -10.31
CA VAL A 127 1.15 26.03 -11.42
C VAL A 127 2.39 26.17 -12.30
N LEU A 128 2.67 27.40 -12.78
CA LEU A 128 3.84 27.70 -13.62
C LEU A 128 4.90 28.45 -12.82
N THR A 129 6.17 28.09 -12.99
CA THR A 129 7.29 28.57 -12.15
C THR A 129 7.55 30.07 -12.20
N HIS A 130 7.06 30.75 -13.23
CA HIS A 130 7.19 32.20 -13.42
C HIS A 130 5.98 33.00 -12.90
N HIS A 131 4.93 32.33 -12.41
CA HIS A 131 3.75 32.98 -11.85
C HIS A 131 3.91 33.23 -10.33
N PRO A 132 3.13 34.18 -9.76
CA PRO A 132 3.20 34.51 -8.33
C PRO A 132 2.97 33.30 -7.43
N LYS A 133 3.79 33.19 -6.38
CA LYS A 133 3.76 32.08 -5.42
C LYS A 133 2.70 32.34 -4.35
N LEU A 134 1.89 31.34 -4.04
CA LEU A 134 1.07 31.25 -2.84
C LEU A 134 1.93 30.84 -1.65
N ASP A 135 1.68 31.46 -0.49
CA ASP A 135 2.19 30.96 0.77
C ASP A 135 1.45 29.68 1.20
N THR A 136 2.04 28.54 0.86
CA THR A 136 1.49 27.22 1.17
C THR A 136 1.47 26.90 2.66
N THR A 137 2.16 27.68 3.51
CA THR A 137 2.14 27.48 4.97
C THR A 137 0.82 27.92 5.61
N LYS A 138 0.05 28.77 4.91
CA LYS A 138 -1.23 29.33 5.36
C LYS A 138 -2.45 28.61 4.77
N ILE A 139 -2.24 27.63 3.89
CA ILE A 139 -3.31 26.79 3.32
C ILE A 139 -3.87 25.91 4.44
N LYS A 140 -5.07 26.24 4.90
CA LYS A 140 -5.87 25.35 5.74
C LYS A 140 -6.64 24.41 4.80
N PRO A 141 -6.47 23.09 4.91
CA PRO A 141 -7.44 22.17 4.31
C PRO A 141 -8.82 22.57 4.83
N GLU A 142 -9.82 22.69 3.96
CA GLU A 142 -11.17 22.97 4.44
C GLU A 142 -11.55 21.89 5.47
N ASP A 143 -12.05 22.31 6.64
CA ASP A 143 -12.46 21.44 7.77
C ASP A 143 -13.56 20.43 7.41
N SER A 144 -14.01 20.43 6.16
CA SER A 144 -14.85 19.39 5.61
C SER A 144 -13.99 18.16 5.35
N LYS A 145 -14.06 17.21 6.30
CA LYS A 145 -13.86 15.76 6.11
C LYS A 145 -12.49 15.16 6.43
N LEU A 146 -11.91 15.49 7.59
CA LEU A 146 -10.86 14.63 8.18
C LEU A 146 -11.34 13.18 8.43
N SER A 147 -12.65 12.97 8.49
CA SER A 147 -13.35 11.67 8.58
C SER A 147 -13.45 10.89 7.28
N ASP A 148 -13.33 11.55 6.11
CA ASP A 148 -13.43 10.91 4.80
C ASP A 148 -12.04 10.61 4.20
N LEU A 149 -10.99 11.03 4.89
CA LEU A 149 -9.63 10.60 4.62
C LEU A 149 -9.41 9.22 5.25
N ASP A 150 -8.76 8.33 4.52
CA ASP A 150 -8.35 7.03 5.06
C ASP A 150 -7.42 7.21 6.27
N PRO A 151 -7.33 6.23 7.19
CA PRO A 151 -6.57 6.37 8.44
C PRO A 151 -5.10 6.73 8.27
N GLU A 152 -4.48 6.34 7.14
CA GLU A 152 -3.09 6.65 6.82
C GLU A 152 -2.94 8.13 6.42
N THR A 153 -3.81 8.60 5.53
CA THR A 153 -3.87 10.00 5.11
C THR A 153 -4.23 10.93 6.27
N ARG A 154 -5.16 10.52 7.14
CA ARG A 154 -5.51 11.25 8.36
C ARG A 154 -4.33 11.38 9.32
N GLY A 155 -3.62 10.29 9.59
CA GLY A 155 -2.43 10.31 10.44
C GLY A 155 -1.31 11.19 9.87
N MET A 156 -1.17 11.23 8.55
CA MET A 156 -0.22 12.11 7.86
C MET A 156 -0.64 13.59 7.95
N VAL A 157 -1.92 13.92 7.78
CA VAL A 157 -2.45 15.28 7.95
C VAL A 157 -2.31 15.75 9.39
N GLU A 158 -2.59 14.90 10.37
CA GLU A 158 -2.40 15.19 11.80
C GLU A 158 -0.91 15.43 12.13
N LYS A 159 0.00 14.58 11.61
CA LYS A 159 1.46 14.77 11.75
C LYS A 159 1.91 16.08 11.10
N MET A 160 1.41 16.38 9.91
CA MET A 160 1.77 17.60 9.18
C MET A 160 1.27 18.85 9.91
N MET A 161 0.03 18.84 10.42
CA MET A 161 -0.51 19.94 11.23
C MET A 161 0.27 20.15 12.53
N PHE A 162 0.68 19.05 13.19
CA PHE A 162 1.54 19.09 14.37
C PHE A 162 2.91 19.69 14.07
N ASP A 163 3.58 19.23 13.01
CA ASP A 163 4.91 19.70 12.61
C ASP A 163 4.89 21.16 12.18
N ASN A 164 3.84 21.58 11.48
CA ASN A 164 3.70 22.96 11.04
C ASN A 164 3.47 23.91 12.23
N LYS A 165 2.67 23.47 13.22
CA LYS A 165 2.47 24.21 14.49
C LYS A 165 3.75 24.29 15.32
N GLN A 166 4.54 23.22 15.38
CA GLN A 166 5.83 23.22 16.10
C GLN A 166 6.85 24.15 15.42
N LYS A 167 6.96 24.12 14.09
CA LYS A 167 7.85 25.02 13.32
C LYS A 167 7.50 26.50 13.51
N ALA A 168 6.22 26.85 13.48
CA ALA A 168 5.77 28.23 13.73
C ALA A 168 6.11 28.70 15.16
N MET A 169 6.20 27.79 16.12
CA MET A 169 6.59 28.06 17.50
C MET A 169 8.10 27.92 17.76
N GLY A 170 8.91 27.67 16.71
CA GLY A 170 10.35 27.40 16.84
C GLY A 170 10.68 26.14 17.67
N LYS A 171 9.72 25.23 17.79
CA LYS A 171 9.81 23.99 18.57
C LYS A 171 10.14 22.79 17.66
N PRO A 172 10.72 21.72 18.22
CA PRO A 172 11.11 20.56 17.43
C PRO A 172 9.90 19.86 16.81
N THR A 173 10.05 19.40 15.57
CA THR A 173 9.06 18.61 14.82
C THR A 173 8.85 17.23 15.43
N SER A 174 7.81 16.50 15.02
CA SER A 174 7.50 15.12 15.39
C SER A 174 8.71 14.18 15.29
N ASP A 175 9.48 14.28 14.20
CA ASP A 175 10.66 13.44 14.00
C ASP A 175 11.86 13.86 14.85
N GLU A 176 11.96 15.15 15.20
CA GLU A 176 12.98 15.66 16.12
C GLU A 176 12.63 15.36 17.57
N LEU A 177 11.36 15.45 17.95
CA LEU A 177 10.84 15.03 19.26
C LEU A 177 11.09 13.54 19.49
N ARG A 178 10.78 12.68 18.50
CA ARG A 178 11.09 11.24 18.59
C ARG A 178 12.59 10.99 18.76
N LYS A 179 13.45 11.76 18.08
CA LYS A 179 14.91 11.67 18.26
C LYS A 179 15.35 12.14 19.63
N LEU A 180 14.80 13.25 20.14
CA LEU A 180 15.09 13.78 21.47
C LEU A 180 14.60 12.83 22.58
N GLU A 181 13.41 12.25 22.44
CA GLU A 181 12.90 11.21 23.34
C GLU A 181 13.74 9.94 23.30
N ALA A 182 14.20 9.53 22.11
CA ALA A 182 15.11 8.40 21.99
C ALA A 182 16.45 8.68 22.68
N ILE A 183 16.98 9.90 22.57
CA ILE A 183 18.22 10.32 23.23
C ILE A 183 18.02 10.43 24.76
N ASP A 184 16.92 11.01 25.23
CA ASP A 184 16.61 11.12 26.68
C ASP A 184 16.40 9.73 27.31
N LYS A 185 15.68 8.84 26.61
CA LYS A 185 15.51 7.45 27.04
C LYS A 185 16.84 6.71 27.05
N PHE A 186 17.72 6.97 26.08
CA PHE A 186 19.07 6.41 26.03
C PHE A 186 19.96 6.94 27.16
N GLN A 187 19.92 8.23 27.48
CA GLN A 187 20.66 8.83 28.60
C GLN A 187 20.20 8.30 29.96
N LYS A 188 18.89 8.11 30.16
CA LYS A 188 18.34 7.51 31.39
C LYS A 188 18.71 6.03 31.57
N MET A 189 18.89 5.30 30.48
CA MET A 189 19.29 3.89 30.50
C MET A 189 20.81 3.70 30.63
N HIS A 190 21.61 4.75 30.43
CA HIS A 190 23.08 4.72 30.54
C HIS A 190 23.63 5.91 31.35
N PRO A 191 23.35 6.00 32.66
CA PRO A 191 23.76 7.11 33.52
C PRO A 191 25.28 7.22 33.74
N GLU A 192 26.06 6.23 33.28
CA GLU A 192 27.52 6.14 33.47
C GLU A 192 28.33 6.71 32.29
N MET A 193 27.66 7.16 31.22
CA MET A 193 28.30 7.82 30.08
C MET A 193 28.34 9.35 30.25
N ASP A 194 29.54 9.94 30.15
CA ASP A 194 29.76 11.38 30.17
C ASP A 194 29.58 11.99 28.76
N PHE A 195 28.53 12.80 28.59
CA PHE A 195 28.19 13.47 27.33
C PHE A 195 28.80 14.88 27.18
N SER A 196 29.69 15.30 28.08
CA SER A 196 30.29 16.65 28.08
C SER A 196 31.29 16.91 26.94
N GLN A 197 31.71 15.87 26.20
CA GLN A 197 32.77 15.96 25.19
C GLN A 197 32.30 15.84 23.74
N ILE A 198 30.99 15.92 23.45
CA ILE A 198 30.49 15.89 22.05
C ILE A 198 30.50 17.33 21.49
N PRO A 199 31.34 17.66 20.49
CA PRO A 199 31.42 19.02 19.97
C PRO A 199 30.14 19.38 19.19
N ARG A 200 29.46 20.45 19.61
CA ARG A 200 28.36 21.07 18.86
C ARG A 200 28.90 21.88 17.68
N SER A 201 29.34 21.22 16.62
CA SER A 201 29.34 21.72 15.23
C SER A 201 30.36 20.94 14.41
N GLN A 202 29.88 20.12 13.47
CA GLN A 202 30.36 19.93 12.09
C GLN A 202 29.68 18.70 11.47
N THR A 203 29.66 18.68 10.14
CA THR A 203 28.67 18.07 9.24
C THR A 203 28.67 16.53 9.15
N LYS A 204 27.49 15.97 8.86
CA LYS A 204 27.06 14.56 8.95
C LYS A 204 27.71 13.52 8.00
N ALA A 205 28.74 13.84 7.22
CA ALA A 205 29.20 12.94 6.15
C ALA A 205 30.37 12.01 6.53
N ASP A 206 31.26 12.42 7.43
CA ASP A 206 32.56 11.72 7.57
C ASP A 206 32.65 10.74 8.75
N ILE A 207 31.64 10.70 9.63
CA ILE A 207 31.64 9.77 10.80
C ILE A 207 31.23 8.34 10.39
N ALA A 208 30.55 8.15 9.26
CA ALA A 208 30.07 6.84 8.84
C ALA A 208 31.19 5.87 8.41
N LEU A 209 32.41 6.33 8.15
CA LEU A 209 33.48 5.48 7.59
C LEU A 209 34.50 4.96 8.62
N SER A 210 34.52 5.47 9.85
CA SER A 210 35.58 5.13 10.82
C SER A 210 35.15 4.27 12.01
N ALA A 211 33.85 4.01 12.19
CA ALA A 211 33.34 3.33 13.38
C ALA A 211 33.05 1.81 13.22
N GLU A 212 33.36 1.20 12.07
CA GLU A 212 33.12 -0.24 11.84
C GLU A 212 34.17 -1.18 12.45
N LYS A 213 35.29 -0.67 12.99
CA LYS A 213 36.43 -1.53 13.34
C LYS A 213 36.66 -1.81 14.82
N SER A 214 35.86 -1.31 15.76
CA SER A 214 36.12 -1.57 17.18
C SER A 214 34.89 -1.41 18.08
N ILE A 215 34.29 -2.55 18.51
CA ILE A 215 33.74 -2.89 19.84
C ILE A 215 32.58 -3.93 19.70
N PRO A 216 32.45 -4.92 20.61
CA PRO A 216 31.72 -6.18 20.36
C PRO A 216 30.26 -6.21 20.84
N PHE A 217 29.53 -7.11 20.18
CA PHE A 217 28.28 -7.82 20.49
C PHE A 217 27.77 -7.77 21.95
N ILE A 218 26.51 -7.30 22.15
CA ILE A 218 25.40 -7.97 22.89
C ILE A 218 24.12 -7.09 22.85
N PHE A 219 23.08 -7.62 22.15
CA PHE A 219 21.61 -7.35 22.14
C PHE A 219 21.08 -5.89 21.99
N ARG A 220 20.65 -5.38 20.82
CA ARG A 220 19.48 -5.66 19.91
C ARG A 220 18.19 -4.87 20.24
N ILE A 221 17.78 -3.95 19.34
CA ILE A 221 16.42 -3.84 18.72
C ILE A 221 16.55 -3.17 17.33
N TYR A 222 17.12 -3.91 16.39
CA TYR A 222 16.86 -3.80 14.95
C TYR A 222 16.50 -5.24 14.50
N PRO A 223 15.80 -5.47 13.37
CA PRO A 223 15.90 -6.78 12.71
C PRO A 223 17.39 -7.14 12.63
N PRO A 224 17.74 -8.43 12.83
CA PRO A 224 19.15 -8.80 13.00
C PRO A 224 19.97 -8.25 11.83
N PRO A 225 21.24 -7.85 12.04
CA PRO A 225 22.13 -7.69 10.90
C PRO A 225 22.02 -8.97 10.08
N TYR A 226 21.79 -8.84 8.76
CA TYR A 226 21.68 -9.97 7.85
C TYR A 226 22.75 -10.97 8.23
N ASN A 227 22.31 -12.10 8.78
CA ASN A 227 23.19 -13.23 8.86
C ASN A 227 23.44 -13.56 7.39
N ASP A 228 24.69 -13.71 6.97
CA ASP A 228 25.04 -14.36 5.69
C ASP A 228 24.66 -15.87 5.76
N ALA A 229 23.50 -16.17 6.35
CA ALA A 229 22.91 -17.49 6.40
C ALA A 229 22.65 -17.90 4.95
N CYS A 230 23.17 -19.08 4.60
CA CYS A 230 22.91 -19.70 3.32
C CYS A 230 21.39 -19.87 3.14
N LEU A 231 20.89 -19.57 1.95
CA LEU A 231 19.48 -19.74 1.61
C LEU A 231 19.13 -21.23 1.69
N LYS A 232 18.21 -21.61 2.57
CA LYS A 232 17.82 -23.01 2.80
C LYS A 232 16.51 -23.38 2.17
N ALA A 233 15.56 -22.46 2.01
CA ALA A 233 14.24 -22.77 1.47
C ALA A 233 13.68 -21.64 0.61
N LEU A 234 12.74 -21.98 -0.28
CA LEU A 234 12.11 -21.03 -1.21
C LEU A 234 10.58 -21.03 -1.11
N LEU A 235 10.02 -19.84 -1.00
CA LEU A 235 8.63 -19.54 -1.34
C LEU A 235 8.63 -19.04 -2.79
N ILE A 236 7.86 -19.65 -3.68
CA ILE A 236 7.98 -19.41 -5.12
C ILE A 236 6.64 -18.94 -5.68
N ASP A 237 6.56 -17.70 -6.16
CA ASP A 237 5.38 -17.26 -6.91
C ASP A 237 5.18 -18.06 -8.21
N LEU A 238 3.94 -18.11 -8.70
CA LEU A 238 3.60 -18.80 -9.95
C LEU A 238 3.55 -17.87 -11.17
N ASN A 239 2.69 -16.86 -11.14
CA ASN A 239 2.30 -16.12 -12.34
C ASN A 239 3.17 -14.88 -12.51
N GLY A 240 3.97 -14.88 -13.57
CA GLY A 240 5.05 -13.95 -13.77
C GLY A 240 6.40 -14.58 -13.46
N THR A 241 6.44 -15.57 -12.56
CA THR A 241 7.68 -16.22 -12.09
C THR A 241 7.96 -17.56 -12.77
N LEU A 242 7.03 -18.52 -12.68
CA LEU A 242 7.15 -19.86 -13.31
C LEU A 242 6.38 -19.96 -14.63
N HIS A 243 5.36 -19.12 -14.82
CA HIS A 243 4.58 -19.09 -16.05
C HIS A 243 3.98 -17.71 -16.33
N VAL A 244 3.71 -17.40 -17.59
CA VAL A 244 2.94 -16.21 -18.01
C VAL A 244 1.81 -16.68 -18.94
N GLY A 245 0.57 -16.53 -18.46
CA GLY A 245 -0.58 -17.12 -19.13
C GLY A 245 -0.42 -18.65 -19.24
N PRO A 246 -0.57 -19.26 -20.44
CA PRO A 246 -0.47 -20.70 -20.62
C PRO A 246 0.96 -21.23 -20.79
N ASN A 247 1.97 -20.35 -20.84
CA ASN A 247 3.34 -20.73 -21.15
C ASN A 247 4.23 -20.68 -19.91
N LEU A 248 5.07 -21.69 -19.71
CA LEU A 248 6.12 -21.66 -18.69
C LEU A 248 7.18 -20.60 -19.01
N THR A 249 7.76 -19.99 -17.99
CA THR A 249 8.95 -19.15 -18.15
C THR A 249 10.15 -20.03 -18.54
N PRO A 250 11.22 -19.45 -19.14
CA PRO A 250 12.33 -20.24 -19.66
C PRO A 250 12.91 -21.20 -18.61
N ARG A 251 13.00 -22.48 -18.97
CA ARG A 251 13.56 -23.57 -18.15
C ARG A 251 12.88 -23.79 -16.78
N ALA A 252 11.70 -23.21 -16.52
CA ALA A 252 11.04 -23.28 -15.20
C ALA A 252 10.80 -24.70 -14.68
N ALA A 253 10.27 -25.60 -15.53
CA ALA A 253 10.06 -27.00 -15.13
C ALA A 253 11.36 -27.70 -14.73
N ALA A 254 12.40 -27.58 -15.56
CA ALA A 254 13.71 -28.14 -15.27
C ALA A 254 14.34 -27.52 -14.00
N ALA A 255 14.07 -26.24 -13.72
CA ALA A 255 14.53 -25.58 -12.50
C ALA A 255 13.85 -26.17 -11.25
N VAL A 256 12.53 -26.39 -11.28
CA VAL A 256 11.82 -27.07 -10.18
C VAL A 256 12.35 -28.49 -9.97
N ASP A 257 12.56 -29.26 -11.03
CA ASP A 257 13.11 -30.62 -10.91
C ASP A 257 14.54 -30.62 -10.32
N ARG A 258 15.34 -29.60 -10.63
CA ARG A 258 16.67 -29.42 -10.03
C ARG A 258 16.61 -29.05 -8.54
N LEU A 259 15.68 -28.21 -8.12
CA LEU A 259 15.46 -27.95 -6.69
C LEU A 259 15.11 -29.22 -5.93
N ARG A 260 14.21 -30.05 -6.50
CA ARG A 260 13.88 -31.36 -5.92
C ARG A 260 15.09 -32.29 -5.87
N ALA A 261 15.87 -32.37 -6.94
CA ALA A 261 17.08 -33.21 -6.99
C ALA A 261 18.14 -32.75 -5.97
N ALA A 262 18.29 -31.44 -5.78
CA ALA A 262 19.16 -30.84 -4.79
C ALA A 262 18.59 -30.90 -3.35
N LYS A 263 17.35 -31.39 -3.18
CA LYS A 263 16.62 -31.45 -1.90
C LYS A 263 16.49 -30.09 -1.22
N VAL A 264 16.35 -29.01 -2.01
CA VAL A 264 16.06 -27.68 -1.48
C VAL A 264 14.56 -27.62 -1.15
N PRO A 265 14.16 -27.40 0.11
CA PRO A 265 12.76 -27.23 0.48
C PRO A 265 12.10 -26.03 -0.22
N PHE A 266 10.90 -26.23 -0.75
CA PHE A 266 10.13 -25.14 -1.34
C PHE A 266 8.62 -25.35 -1.25
N VAL A 267 7.87 -24.26 -1.44
CA VAL A 267 6.42 -24.27 -1.67
C VAL A 267 6.06 -23.21 -2.72
N PHE A 268 5.10 -23.53 -3.58
CA PHE A 268 4.51 -22.60 -4.54
C PHE A 268 3.46 -21.73 -3.85
N CYS A 269 3.51 -20.43 -4.11
CA CYS A 269 2.63 -19.44 -3.51
C CYS A 269 1.84 -18.68 -4.58
N SER A 270 0.50 -18.72 -4.53
CA SER A 270 -0.34 -18.06 -5.54
C SER A 270 -1.40 -17.12 -4.95
N ASN A 271 -1.60 -15.98 -5.61
CA ASN A 271 -2.71 -15.06 -5.36
C ASN A 271 -4.00 -15.43 -6.11
N SER A 272 -4.10 -16.65 -6.66
CA SER A 272 -5.33 -17.11 -7.29
C SER A 272 -6.48 -17.18 -6.27
N THR A 273 -7.62 -16.61 -6.65
CA THR A 273 -8.87 -16.57 -5.85
C THR A 273 -10.08 -17.11 -6.61
N LYS A 274 -9.88 -17.56 -7.86
CA LYS A 274 -10.97 -17.94 -8.79
C LYS A 274 -11.21 -19.44 -8.89
N GLU A 275 -10.22 -20.25 -8.53
CA GLU A 275 -10.24 -21.71 -8.64
C GLU A 275 -9.60 -22.34 -7.40
N SER A 276 -9.97 -23.59 -7.10
CA SER A 276 -9.36 -24.41 -6.04
C SER A 276 -7.91 -24.81 -6.34
N GLU A 277 -7.17 -25.22 -5.31
CA GLU A 277 -5.80 -25.73 -5.43
C GLU A 277 -5.74 -26.94 -6.36
N ILE A 278 -6.72 -27.84 -6.28
CA ILE A 278 -6.81 -29.03 -7.15
C ILE A 278 -6.87 -28.63 -8.63
N ARG A 279 -7.67 -27.62 -8.97
CA ARG A 279 -7.77 -27.13 -10.36
C ARG A 279 -6.49 -26.44 -10.82
N LEU A 280 -5.91 -25.60 -9.97
CA LEU A 280 -4.65 -24.93 -10.26
C LEU A 280 -3.52 -25.96 -10.50
N LEU A 281 -3.42 -26.98 -9.65
CA LEU A 281 -2.46 -28.08 -9.81
C LEU A 281 -2.65 -28.82 -11.13
N ALA A 282 -3.90 -29.16 -11.49
CA ALA A 282 -4.18 -29.82 -12.76
C ALA A 282 -3.72 -28.96 -13.95
N ARG A 283 -3.90 -27.64 -13.87
CA ARG A 283 -3.42 -26.70 -14.89
C ARG A 283 -1.91 -26.61 -14.95
N LEU A 284 -1.22 -26.51 -13.82
CA LEU A 284 0.25 -26.49 -13.76
C LEU A 284 0.85 -27.78 -14.33
N ASN A 285 0.32 -28.94 -13.96
CA ASN A 285 0.75 -30.24 -14.48
C ASN A 285 0.51 -30.35 -15.99
N LYS A 286 -0.62 -29.83 -16.50
CA LYS A 286 -0.90 -29.76 -17.95
C LYS A 286 0.09 -28.87 -18.69
N MET A 287 0.63 -27.84 -18.05
CA MET A 287 1.67 -26.96 -18.60
C MET A 287 3.07 -27.58 -18.56
N GLY A 288 3.22 -28.78 -17.98
CA GLY A 288 4.50 -29.47 -17.83
C GLY A 288 5.28 -29.09 -16.58
N LEU A 289 4.66 -28.35 -15.64
CA LEU A 289 5.23 -28.08 -14.33
C LEU A 289 4.73 -29.13 -13.34
N SER A 290 5.57 -30.10 -12.99
CA SER A 290 5.25 -31.08 -11.95
C SER A 290 5.07 -30.36 -10.62
N ALA A 291 3.87 -30.40 -10.04
CA ALA A 291 3.54 -29.81 -8.73
C ALA A 291 2.60 -30.75 -7.96
N ALA A 292 2.95 -31.02 -6.70
CA ALA A 292 2.15 -31.79 -5.76
C ALA A 292 1.22 -30.88 -4.93
N GLN A 293 0.19 -31.46 -4.33
CA GLN A 293 -0.83 -30.70 -3.62
C GLN A 293 -0.29 -30.00 -2.36
N ASP A 294 0.56 -30.70 -1.63
CA ASP A 294 1.26 -30.19 -0.47
C ASP A 294 2.31 -29.13 -0.82
N GLU A 295 2.83 -29.11 -2.05
CA GLU A 295 3.74 -28.08 -2.56
C GLU A 295 3.04 -26.79 -3.00
N LEU A 296 1.70 -26.68 -2.88
CA LEU A 296 0.97 -25.48 -3.28
C LEU A 296 0.28 -24.83 -2.07
N LEU A 297 0.33 -23.51 -2.05
CA LEU A 297 -0.50 -22.68 -1.18
C LEU A 297 -1.07 -21.51 -1.98
N THR A 298 -2.39 -21.45 -2.05
CA THR A 298 -3.14 -20.34 -2.64
C THR A 298 -3.70 -19.41 -1.58
N SER A 299 -4.03 -18.16 -1.95
CA SER A 299 -4.74 -17.26 -1.05
C SER A 299 -6.09 -17.83 -0.59
N LEU A 300 -6.76 -18.61 -1.45
CA LEU A 300 -7.99 -19.30 -1.08
C LEU A 300 -7.74 -20.47 -0.11
N GLY A 301 -6.67 -21.23 -0.33
CA GLY A 301 -6.20 -22.26 0.60
C GLY A 301 -5.78 -21.69 1.96
N ALA A 302 -5.25 -20.46 2.00
CA ALA A 302 -5.00 -19.74 3.25
C ALA A 302 -6.32 -19.39 3.97
N CYS A 303 -7.36 -18.94 3.25
CA CYS A 303 -8.71 -18.76 3.81
C CYS A 303 -9.25 -20.08 4.39
N ARG A 304 -9.15 -21.19 3.64
CA ARG A 304 -9.55 -22.53 4.09
C ARG A 304 -8.82 -22.93 5.37
N SER A 305 -7.50 -22.78 5.40
CA SER A 305 -6.65 -23.12 6.55
C SER A 305 -7.04 -22.34 7.80
N LEU A 306 -7.44 -21.07 7.64
CA LEU A 306 -7.93 -20.25 8.74
C LEU A 306 -9.29 -20.74 9.27
N VAL A 307 -10.23 -21.04 8.36
CA VAL A 307 -11.55 -21.56 8.68
C VAL A 307 -11.44 -22.88 9.45
N GLU A 308 -10.64 -23.81 8.95
CA GLU A 308 -10.43 -25.12 9.57
C GLU A 308 -9.78 -25.01 10.96
N ARG A 309 -8.70 -24.25 11.08
CA ARG A 309 -7.97 -24.05 12.35
C ARG A 309 -8.85 -23.48 13.46
N ARG A 310 -9.79 -22.60 13.10
CA ARG A 310 -10.70 -21.94 14.05
C ARG A 310 -12.05 -22.63 14.19
N GLY A 311 -12.31 -23.73 13.47
CA GLY A 311 -13.59 -24.43 13.48
C GLY A 311 -14.76 -23.54 13.03
N LEU A 312 -14.51 -22.67 12.04
CA LEU A 312 -15.53 -21.75 11.52
C LEU A 312 -16.47 -22.47 10.53
N ARG A 313 -17.72 -22.00 10.46
CA ARG A 313 -18.75 -22.38 9.50
C ARG A 313 -19.09 -21.19 8.62
N PRO A 314 -18.35 -20.96 7.53
CA PRO A 314 -18.47 -19.75 6.75
C PRO A 314 -19.65 -19.77 5.79
N PHE A 315 -20.27 -18.60 5.59
CA PHE A 315 -21.06 -18.32 4.40
C PHE A 315 -20.10 -17.91 3.27
N LEU A 316 -20.14 -18.65 2.16
CA LEU A 316 -19.18 -18.51 1.05
C LEU A 316 -19.76 -17.66 -0.08
N LEU A 317 -19.18 -16.47 -0.30
CA LEU A 317 -19.43 -15.65 -1.49
C LEU A 317 -18.28 -15.86 -2.49
N LEU A 318 -18.34 -17.01 -3.15
CA LEU A 318 -17.31 -17.55 -4.04
C LEU A 318 -17.98 -18.13 -5.31
N SER A 319 -17.21 -18.28 -6.39
CA SER A 319 -17.65 -19.11 -7.52
C SER A 319 -17.76 -20.58 -7.10
N SER A 320 -18.55 -21.37 -7.82
CA SER A 320 -18.64 -22.82 -7.62
C SER A 320 -17.26 -23.48 -7.57
N GLU A 321 -16.36 -23.00 -8.42
CA GLU A 321 -15.02 -23.53 -8.58
C GLU A 321 -14.10 -23.22 -7.40
N ALA A 322 -14.29 -22.06 -6.78
CA ALA A 322 -13.59 -21.68 -5.55
C ALA A 322 -14.20 -22.35 -4.31
N GLN A 323 -15.53 -22.61 -4.30
CA GLN A 323 -16.17 -23.32 -3.19
C GLN A 323 -15.65 -24.75 -3.01
N GLU A 324 -15.17 -25.41 -4.07
CA GLU A 324 -14.51 -26.72 -3.98
C GLU A 324 -13.31 -26.72 -3.02
N GLU A 325 -12.65 -25.58 -2.81
CA GLU A 325 -11.56 -25.44 -1.84
C GLU A 325 -12.02 -25.63 -0.39
N PHE A 326 -13.32 -25.47 -0.12
CA PHE A 326 -13.88 -25.63 1.23
C PHE A 326 -14.59 -26.99 1.39
N ALA A 327 -14.45 -27.89 0.41
CA ALA A 327 -15.02 -29.23 0.49
C ALA A 327 -14.47 -29.99 1.71
N GLY A 328 -15.39 -30.61 2.46
CA GLY A 328 -15.08 -31.34 3.69
C GLY A 328 -15.19 -30.52 4.98
N LEU A 329 -15.37 -29.20 4.89
CA LEU A 329 -15.66 -28.35 6.05
C LEU A 329 -17.16 -28.28 6.35
N ASP A 330 -17.51 -27.98 7.60
CA ASP A 330 -18.89 -27.70 7.98
C ASP A 330 -19.31 -26.31 7.47
N LEU A 331 -20.23 -26.29 6.51
CA LEU A 331 -20.80 -25.07 5.92
C LEU A 331 -22.27 -24.89 6.32
N SER A 332 -22.76 -25.60 7.33
CA SER A 332 -24.16 -25.54 7.74
C SER A 332 -24.46 -24.29 8.58
N PRO A 333 -25.68 -23.72 8.47
CA PRO A 333 -26.15 -22.70 9.39
C PRO A 333 -26.29 -23.24 10.84
N PRO A 334 -26.16 -22.38 11.87
CA PRO A 334 -25.88 -20.95 11.78
C PRO A 334 -24.40 -20.69 11.44
N HIS A 335 -24.20 -19.77 10.48
CA HIS A 335 -22.87 -19.34 10.07
C HIS A 335 -22.24 -18.42 11.12
N ASN A 336 -20.94 -18.58 11.34
CA ASN A 336 -20.15 -17.74 12.25
C ASN A 336 -18.98 -17.03 11.53
N ALA A 337 -18.94 -17.12 10.20
CA ALA A 337 -17.97 -16.40 9.38
C ALA A 337 -18.56 -16.11 8.00
N VAL A 338 -17.93 -15.18 7.29
CA VAL A 338 -18.18 -14.89 5.87
C VAL A 338 -16.83 -14.95 5.16
N VAL A 339 -16.75 -15.72 4.08
CA VAL A 339 -15.56 -15.75 3.21
C VAL A 339 -15.95 -15.12 1.88
N LEU A 340 -15.21 -14.09 1.48
CA LEU A 340 -15.39 -13.41 0.20
C LEU A 340 -14.31 -13.85 -0.79
N GLY A 341 -14.67 -14.05 -2.05
CA GLY A 341 -13.76 -14.09 -3.19
C GLY A 341 -14.35 -13.32 -4.35
N LEU A 342 -13.53 -12.95 -5.34
CA LEU A 342 -14.01 -12.14 -6.46
C LEU A 342 -14.94 -12.96 -7.38
N HIS A 343 -16.25 -12.90 -7.11
CA HIS A 343 -17.30 -13.49 -7.93
C HIS A 343 -18.47 -12.50 -8.06
N PRO A 344 -18.44 -11.60 -9.06
CA PRO A 344 -19.44 -10.52 -9.21
C PRO A 344 -20.89 -10.99 -9.15
N GLN A 345 -21.19 -12.17 -9.69
CA GLN A 345 -22.53 -12.77 -9.67
C GLN A 345 -23.02 -13.09 -8.25
N SER A 346 -22.11 -13.34 -7.30
CA SER A 346 -22.46 -13.55 -5.90
C SER A 346 -22.76 -12.25 -5.15
N PHE A 347 -22.41 -11.08 -5.67
CA PHE A 347 -22.52 -9.80 -4.95
C PHE A 347 -23.84 -9.05 -5.19
N GLY A 348 -24.93 -9.79 -5.34
CA GLY A 348 -26.29 -9.24 -5.30
C GLY A 348 -26.69 -8.75 -3.90
N TYR A 349 -27.71 -7.89 -3.83
CA TYR A 349 -28.18 -7.32 -2.56
C TYR A 349 -28.50 -8.38 -1.51
N ASP A 350 -29.24 -9.43 -1.88
CA ASP A 350 -29.67 -10.47 -0.93
C ASP A 350 -28.48 -11.22 -0.31
N ASN A 351 -27.46 -11.51 -1.11
CA ASN A 351 -26.24 -12.18 -0.65
C ASN A 351 -25.38 -11.27 0.24
N LEU A 352 -25.20 -10.01 -0.15
CA LEU A 352 -24.47 -9.03 0.66
C LEU A 352 -25.21 -8.73 1.97
N ASN A 353 -26.53 -8.63 1.92
CA ASN A 353 -27.36 -8.42 3.10
C ASN A 353 -27.35 -9.67 4.01
N THR A 354 -27.32 -10.88 3.46
CA THR A 354 -27.11 -12.11 4.23
C THR A 354 -25.76 -12.09 4.95
N ALA A 355 -24.68 -11.77 4.24
CA ALA A 355 -23.35 -11.62 4.84
C ALA A 355 -23.34 -10.55 5.95
N PHE A 356 -23.92 -9.36 5.69
CA PHE A 356 -24.06 -8.30 6.69
C PHE A 356 -24.83 -8.78 7.93
N ARG A 357 -25.96 -9.46 7.74
CA ARG A 357 -26.78 -9.98 8.85
C ARG A 357 -26.04 -11.03 9.66
N ILE A 358 -25.26 -11.92 9.02
CA ILE A 358 -24.35 -12.85 9.72
C ILE A 358 -23.38 -12.06 10.60
N LEU A 359 -22.70 -11.06 10.03
CA LEU A 359 -21.70 -10.25 10.76
C LEU A 359 -22.31 -9.44 11.92
N LYS A 360 -23.59 -9.03 11.80
CA LYS A 360 -24.33 -8.31 12.84
C LYS A 360 -25.13 -9.20 13.80
N ARG A 361 -25.19 -10.52 13.56
CA ARG A 361 -26.07 -11.47 14.26
C ARG A 361 -27.55 -11.13 14.15
N GLU A 362 -27.95 -10.61 13.01
CA GLU A 362 -29.35 -10.38 12.70
C GLU A 362 -30.04 -11.69 12.26
N PRO A 363 -31.33 -11.88 12.56
CA PRO A 363 -32.05 -13.11 12.21
C PRO A 363 -32.01 -13.44 10.70
N LEU A 364 -31.99 -14.71 10.31
CA LEU A 364 -32.10 -15.13 8.91
C LEU A 364 -33.33 -16.02 8.74
N HIS A 365 -34.05 -15.86 7.62
CA HIS A 365 -35.21 -16.72 7.33
C HIS A 365 -34.77 -18.18 7.18
N GLY A 366 -35.51 -19.10 7.80
CA GLY A 366 -35.23 -20.54 7.73
C GLY A 366 -34.02 -21.00 8.56
N VAL A 367 -33.45 -20.11 9.38
CA VAL A 367 -32.47 -20.47 10.42
C VAL A 367 -33.20 -20.28 11.75
N ASP A 368 -33.39 -21.38 12.49
CA ASP A 368 -34.09 -21.32 13.78
C ASP A 368 -33.38 -20.31 14.71
N ALA A 369 -34.14 -19.33 15.21
CA ALA A 369 -33.67 -18.29 16.13
C ALA A 369 -33.37 -18.83 17.55
N ASP A 370 -33.45 -20.16 17.74
CA ASP A 370 -33.52 -20.84 19.03
C ASP A 370 -32.22 -21.55 19.41
N ASN A 371 -31.09 -21.00 19.01
CA ASN A 371 -29.83 -21.31 19.67
C ASN A 371 -29.64 -20.21 20.71
N GLY A 372 -29.75 -20.58 21.99
CA GLY A 372 -29.50 -19.71 23.15
C GLY A 372 -28.05 -19.20 23.24
N ASP A 373 -27.55 -18.62 22.15
CA ASP A 373 -26.34 -17.84 22.07
C ASP A 373 -26.58 -16.57 22.86
N ASP A 374 -26.24 -16.64 24.14
CA ASP A 374 -26.00 -15.45 24.93
C ASP A 374 -24.96 -14.61 24.17
N ALA A 375 -25.41 -13.49 23.62
CA ALA A 375 -24.59 -12.57 22.82
C ALA A 375 -23.29 -12.15 23.53
N THR A 376 -23.22 -12.31 24.86
CA THR A 376 -22.05 -12.04 25.68
C THR A 376 -20.98 -13.15 25.68
N THR A 377 -21.30 -14.38 25.26
CA THR A 377 -20.38 -15.53 25.30
C THR A 377 -19.97 -16.07 23.92
N THR A 378 -20.80 -15.87 22.89
CA THR A 378 -20.48 -16.31 21.53
C THR A 378 -19.43 -15.38 20.90
N PRO A 379 -18.38 -15.89 20.23
CA PRO A 379 -17.39 -15.06 19.53
C PRO A 379 -18.02 -14.26 18.38
N GLN A 380 -17.53 -13.03 18.14
CA GLN A 380 -18.00 -12.20 17.02
C GLN A 380 -17.75 -12.91 15.68
N PRO A 381 -18.72 -12.92 14.75
CA PRO A 381 -18.52 -13.52 13.44
C PRO A 381 -17.38 -12.86 12.68
N VAL A 382 -16.64 -13.65 11.91
CA VAL A 382 -15.41 -13.20 11.23
C VAL A 382 -15.67 -12.92 9.75
N LEU A 383 -15.17 -11.80 9.25
CA LEU A 383 -15.10 -11.52 7.82
C LEU A 383 -13.72 -11.90 7.29
N ILE A 384 -13.63 -12.77 6.29
CA ILE A 384 -12.37 -13.28 5.74
C ILE A 384 -12.31 -12.96 4.25
N ALA A 385 -11.16 -12.45 3.80
CA ALA A 385 -10.90 -12.22 2.39
C ALA A 385 -9.46 -12.61 2.01
N PRO A 386 -9.23 -13.13 0.79
CA PRO A 386 -7.89 -13.43 0.32
C PRO A 386 -7.07 -12.15 0.06
N HIS A 387 -7.69 -11.09 -0.41
CA HIS A 387 -7.06 -9.78 -0.66
C HIS A 387 -8.11 -8.67 -0.68
N THR A 388 -7.67 -7.41 -0.71
CA THR A 388 -8.55 -6.23 -0.74
C THR A 388 -8.31 -5.33 -1.95
N ALA A 389 -7.78 -5.90 -3.05
CA ALA A 389 -7.61 -5.19 -4.32
C ALA A 389 -8.90 -4.45 -4.73
N ALA A 390 -8.77 -3.12 -4.91
CA ALA A 390 -9.90 -2.24 -5.23
C ALA A 390 -10.44 -2.49 -6.65
N PHE A 391 -9.57 -2.89 -7.58
CA PHE A 391 -9.90 -3.15 -8.96
C PHE A 391 -9.04 -4.29 -9.53
N HIS A 392 -9.48 -4.80 -10.68
CA HIS A 392 -8.73 -5.75 -11.50
C HIS A 392 -8.94 -5.43 -12.98
N GLN A 393 -7.99 -5.84 -13.83
CA GLN A 393 -8.21 -5.81 -15.26
C GLN A 393 -9.18 -6.93 -15.64
N ALA A 394 -10.27 -6.57 -16.32
CA ALA A 394 -11.26 -7.50 -16.86
C ALA A 394 -11.20 -7.54 -18.40
N PRO A 395 -11.48 -8.70 -19.01
CA PRO A 395 -11.68 -8.80 -20.45
C PRO A 395 -13.00 -8.13 -20.86
N ASP A 396 -13.24 -8.03 -22.16
CA ASP A 396 -14.55 -7.69 -22.69
C ASP A 396 -15.58 -8.74 -22.27
N THR A 397 -16.72 -8.30 -21.75
CA THR A 397 -17.81 -9.14 -21.25
C THR A 397 -19.10 -9.01 -22.08
N GLY A 398 -19.05 -8.30 -23.21
CA GLY A 398 -20.20 -7.89 -24.00
C GLY A 398 -20.97 -6.71 -23.38
N SER A 399 -21.14 -6.71 -22.06
CA SER A 399 -21.74 -5.59 -21.31
C SER A 399 -20.76 -4.44 -21.07
N PHE A 400 -19.47 -4.77 -20.94
CA PHE A 400 -18.40 -3.81 -20.75
C PHE A 400 -17.21 -4.17 -21.65
N PRO A 401 -16.59 -3.19 -22.34
CA PRO A 401 -15.34 -3.43 -23.04
C PRO A 401 -14.23 -3.80 -22.04
N SER A 402 -13.13 -4.39 -22.53
CA SER A 402 -11.98 -4.67 -21.66
C SER A 402 -11.49 -3.40 -20.97
N GLY A 403 -11.25 -3.49 -19.67
CA GLY A 403 -10.91 -2.35 -18.83
C GLY A 403 -10.80 -2.72 -17.37
N LEU A 404 -10.67 -1.71 -16.51
CA LEU A 404 -10.70 -1.90 -15.06
C LEU A 404 -12.13 -2.23 -14.60
N SER A 405 -12.24 -3.20 -13.70
CA SER A 405 -13.48 -3.59 -13.06
C SER A 405 -13.29 -3.67 -11.55
N LEU A 406 -14.38 -3.48 -10.80
CA LEU A 406 -14.37 -3.54 -9.34
C LEU A 406 -13.75 -4.85 -8.85
N GLY A 407 -12.82 -4.73 -7.91
CA GLY A 407 -12.23 -5.83 -7.21
C GLY A 407 -13.03 -6.17 -5.95
N ILE A 408 -12.66 -7.27 -5.32
CA ILE A 408 -13.29 -7.72 -4.07
C ILE A 408 -13.20 -6.67 -2.95
N GLY A 409 -12.17 -5.81 -2.98
CA GLY A 409 -11.95 -4.78 -1.98
C GLY A 409 -13.12 -3.82 -1.80
N ALA A 410 -13.87 -3.52 -2.87
CA ALA A 410 -15.06 -2.69 -2.79
C ALA A 410 -16.14 -3.33 -1.89
N TYR A 411 -16.35 -4.64 -2.03
CA TYR A 411 -17.35 -5.39 -1.27
C TYR A 411 -16.90 -5.68 0.16
N VAL A 412 -15.60 -5.95 0.36
CA VAL A 412 -15.00 -6.04 1.69
C VAL A 412 -15.26 -4.75 2.45
N ARG A 413 -14.90 -3.59 1.87
CA ARG A 413 -15.05 -2.29 2.51
C ARG A 413 -16.51 -1.93 2.80
N ALA A 414 -17.44 -2.29 1.90
CA ALA A 414 -18.87 -2.09 2.13
C ALA A 414 -19.36 -2.88 3.35
N LEU A 415 -18.95 -4.15 3.48
CA LEU A 415 -19.30 -5.00 4.62
C LEU A 415 -18.62 -4.55 5.91
N GLU A 416 -17.35 -4.14 5.87
CA GLU A 416 -16.63 -3.58 7.02
C GLU A 416 -17.34 -2.32 7.54
N ALA A 417 -17.67 -1.38 6.64
CA ALA A 417 -18.34 -0.14 6.98
C ALA A 417 -19.75 -0.36 7.56
N ALA A 418 -20.54 -1.27 6.96
CA ALA A 418 -21.90 -1.55 7.41
C ALA A 418 -21.91 -2.33 8.73
N SER A 419 -21.07 -3.36 8.86
CA SER A 419 -21.11 -4.29 10.00
C SER A 419 -20.31 -3.80 11.22
N GLY A 420 -19.28 -2.97 11.00
CA GLY A 420 -18.27 -2.64 12.00
C GLY A 420 -17.25 -3.77 12.25
N VAL A 421 -17.28 -4.85 11.48
CA VAL A 421 -16.32 -5.97 11.55
C VAL A 421 -15.21 -5.74 10.54
N THR A 422 -13.97 -5.62 11.00
CA THR A 422 -12.80 -5.57 10.12
C THR A 422 -12.53 -6.93 9.48
N ALA A 423 -12.22 -6.95 8.19
CA ALA A 423 -11.88 -8.16 7.47
C ALA A 423 -10.47 -8.66 7.83
N GLU A 424 -10.34 -9.97 8.04
CA GLU A 424 -9.07 -10.65 8.12
C GLU A 424 -8.60 -10.99 6.71
N VAL A 425 -7.56 -10.27 6.26
CA VAL A 425 -6.92 -10.50 4.95
C VAL A 425 -5.82 -11.52 5.11
N VAL A 426 -5.88 -12.62 4.35
CA VAL A 426 -5.00 -13.79 4.57
C VAL A 426 -4.14 -14.22 3.38
N GLY A 427 -4.31 -13.63 2.20
CA GLY A 427 -3.47 -13.92 1.02
C GLY A 427 -2.18 -13.09 0.96
N LYS A 428 -1.33 -13.29 -0.06
CA LYS A 428 -0.12 -12.46 -0.20
C LYS A 428 -0.50 -10.98 -0.43
N PRO A 429 0.28 -10.01 0.08
CA PRO A 429 1.61 -10.12 0.71
C PRO A 429 1.57 -10.22 2.25
N THR A 430 0.50 -10.73 2.87
CA THR A 430 0.41 -10.69 4.33
C THR A 430 1.45 -11.58 5.00
N ARG A 431 1.92 -11.14 6.17
CA ARG A 431 2.82 -11.93 7.02
C ARG A 431 2.24 -13.31 7.34
N SER A 432 0.95 -13.40 7.66
CA SER A 432 0.27 -14.65 8.00
C SER A 432 0.27 -15.66 6.85
N PHE A 433 0.21 -15.19 5.60
CA PHE A 433 0.32 -16.06 4.43
C PHE A 433 1.71 -16.72 4.35
N TYR A 434 2.77 -15.93 4.53
CA TYR A 434 4.14 -16.45 4.48
C TYR A 434 4.47 -17.35 5.67
N GLU A 435 3.96 -17.05 6.87
CA GLU A 435 4.06 -17.95 8.02
C GLU A 435 3.39 -19.30 7.74
N LEU A 436 2.22 -19.31 7.09
CA LEU A 436 1.56 -20.55 6.67
C LEU A 436 2.37 -21.31 5.62
N ALA A 437 2.99 -20.61 4.67
CA ALA A 437 3.85 -21.20 3.65
C ALA A 437 5.11 -21.83 4.26
N ILE A 438 5.76 -21.15 5.20
CA ILE A 438 6.93 -21.67 5.93
C ILE A 438 6.54 -22.89 6.76
N ALA A 439 5.46 -22.82 7.54
CA ALA A 439 4.98 -23.95 8.34
C ALA A 439 4.66 -25.18 7.49
N ARG A 440 4.17 -24.97 6.26
CA ARG A 440 3.95 -26.05 5.28
C ARG A 440 5.25 -26.67 4.82
N ILE A 441 6.29 -25.87 4.53
CA ILE A 441 7.64 -26.38 4.23
C ILE A 441 8.19 -27.19 5.42
N GLU A 442 8.14 -26.63 6.63
CA GLU A 442 8.63 -27.30 7.84
C GLU A 442 7.97 -28.65 8.06
N THR A 443 6.64 -28.72 7.84
CA THR A 443 5.87 -29.97 7.95
C THR A 443 6.24 -30.98 6.87
N MET A 444 6.32 -30.55 5.61
CA MET A 444 6.59 -31.45 4.47
C MET A 444 8.01 -32.00 4.49
N TYR A 445 8.99 -31.15 4.81
CA TYR A 445 10.40 -31.51 4.74
C TYR A 445 10.99 -31.92 6.10
N GLY A 446 10.23 -31.79 7.19
CA GLY A 446 10.69 -32.12 8.55
C GLY A 446 11.86 -31.23 9.00
N VAL A 447 11.84 -29.96 8.61
CA VAL A 447 12.88 -28.97 8.91
C VAL A 447 12.34 -27.88 9.84
N THR A 448 13.24 -27.12 10.45
CA THR A 448 12.92 -25.87 11.15
C THR A 448 13.68 -24.76 10.46
N LEU A 449 12.99 -23.69 10.09
CA LEU A 449 13.55 -22.60 9.30
C LEU A 449 13.60 -21.32 10.13
N GLU A 450 14.76 -20.67 10.15
CA GLU A 450 14.92 -19.38 10.83
C GLU A 450 14.75 -18.20 9.87
N SER A 451 14.53 -17.00 10.43
CA SER A 451 14.51 -15.75 9.67
C SER A 451 15.84 -15.55 8.94
N GLY A 452 15.79 -15.14 7.67
CA GLY A 452 16.95 -15.01 6.79
C GLY A 452 17.36 -16.29 6.04
N GLU A 453 16.85 -17.47 6.42
CA GLU A 453 17.12 -18.74 5.73
C GLU A 453 16.14 -19.04 4.59
N VAL A 454 15.03 -18.29 4.52
CA VAL A 454 13.96 -18.47 3.55
C VAL A 454 13.94 -17.31 2.56
N GLY A 455 13.85 -17.62 1.27
CA GLY A 455 13.71 -16.64 0.20
C GLY A 455 12.32 -16.66 -0.40
N ILE A 456 11.75 -15.49 -0.67
CA ILE A 456 10.57 -15.35 -1.52
C ILE A 456 11.00 -14.92 -2.92
N VAL A 457 10.57 -15.66 -3.93
CA VAL A 457 10.88 -15.41 -5.34
C VAL A 457 9.61 -14.97 -6.05
N GLY A 458 9.64 -13.81 -6.70
CA GLY A 458 8.47 -13.26 -7.41
C GLY A 458 8.81 -12.20 -8.43
N ASP A 459 7.86 -11.86 -9.31
CA ASP A 459 7.96 -10.78 -10.28
C ASP A 459 7.30 -9.47 -9.80
N ASP A 460 6.40 -9.56 -8.82
CA ASP A 460 5.65 -8.43 -8.31
C ASP A 460 6.22 -7.98 -6.95
N VAL A 461 7.00 -6.90 -7.00
CA VAL A 461 7.60 -6.30 -5.82
C VAL A 461 6.59 -5.98 -4.69
N ARG A 462 5.36 -5.62 -5.03
CA ARG A 462 4.36 -5.25 -4.02
C ARG A 462 3.69 -6.46 -3.42
N ASN A 463 3.35 -7.44 -4.25
CA ASN A 463 2.56 -8.61 -3.84
C ASN A 463 3.40 -9.80 -3.38
N ASP A 464 4.63 -9.96 -3.88
CA ASP A 464 5.53 -11.04 -3.51
C ASP A 464 6.59 -10.54 -2.55
N LEU A 465 7.29 -9.47 -2.90
CA LEU A 465 8.42 -8.93 -2.12
C LEU A 465 8.00 -7.83 -1.13
N GLY A 466 6.70 -7.75 -0.84
CA GLY A 466 6.08 -6.68 -0.08
C GLY A 466 6.35 -6.72 1.43
N VAL A 467 5.54 -5.96 2.17
CA VAL A 467 5.75 -5.70 3.61
C VAL A 467 5.82 -6.98 4.43
N GLY A 468 4.96 -7.99 4.18
CA GLY A 468 5.00 -9.23 4.95
C GLY A 468 6.30 -10.03 4.78
N ALA A 469 6.94 -9.96 3.61
CA ALA A 469 8.25 -10.58 3.40
C ALA A 469 9.35 -9.85 4.17
N GLN A 470 9.29 -8.50 4.22
CA GLN A 470 10.22 -7.68 4.98
C GLN A 470 10.08 -7.89 6.49
N GLU A 471 8.84 -7.94 7.00
CA GLU A 471 8.54 -8.15 8.43
C GLU A 471 9.07 -9.49 8.95
N LEU A 472 9.07 -10.53 8.10
CA LEU A 472 9.59 -11.85 8.42
C LEU A 472 11.10 -12.01 8.19
N GLY A 473 11.75 -10.99 7.59
CA GLY A 473 13.16 -11.07 7.20
C GLY A 473 13.42 -12.14 6.14
N LEU A 474 12.49 -12.35 5.20
CA LEU A 474 12.72 -13.23 4.05
C LEU A 474 13.71 -12.57 3.08
N LYS A 475 14.57 -13.37 2.45
CA LYS A 475 15.35 -12.88 1.31
C LYS A 475 14.41 -12.62 0.13
N ARG A 476 14.34 -11.37 -0.33
CA ARG A 476 13.43 -10.92 -1.39
C ARG A 476 14.13 -11.00 -2.73
N ILE A 477 13.77 -12.00 -3.52
CA ILE A 477 14.43 -12.32 -4.80
C ILE A 477 13.48 -11.94 -5.95
N LEU A 478 13.88 -10.93 -6.73
CA LEU A 478 13.10 -10.45 -7.87
C LEU A 478 13.51 -11.20 -9.14
N VAL A 479 12.54 -11.67 -9.91
CA VAL A 479 12.77 -12.13 -11.29
C VAL A 479 12.31 -11.09 -12.29
N ARG A 480 13.02 -10.96 -13.43
CA ARG A 480 12.68 -9.98 -14.49
C ARG A 480 11.61 -10.48 -15.48
N THR A 481 10.92 -11.55 -15.12
CA THR A 481 9.78 -12.08 -15.88
C THR A 481 8.48 -11.39 -15.44
N GLY A 482 7.36 -11.64 -16.14
CA GLY A 482 6.05 -11.12 -15.73
C GLY A 482 5.88 -9.59 -15.74
N LYS A 483 5.54 -9.03 -14.58
CA LYS A 483 5.21 -7.60 -14.34
C LYS A 483 6.43 -6.71 -14.16
N TYR A 484 7.63 -7.26 -14.17
CA TYR A 484 8.86 -6.49 -14.02
C TYR A 484 8.93 -5.30 -15.00
N ARG A 485 9.44 -4.18 -14.50
CA ARG A 485 9.76 -2.97 -15.27
C ARG A 485 11.12 -2.45 -14.80
N ALA A 486 11.94 -1.98 -15.74
CA ALA A 486 13.26 -1.44 -15.42
C ALA A 486 13.14 -0.29 -14.39
N GLY A 487 14.03 -0.27 -13.39
CA GLY A 487 14.05 0.74 -12.32
C GLY A 487 13.15 0.41 -11.12
N VAL A 488 12.34 -0.65 -11.17
CA VAL A 488 11.54 -1.09 -10.01
C VAL A 488 12.43 -1.56 -8.84
N GLU A 489 13.63 -2.05 -9.14
CA GLU A 489 14.64 -2.41 -8.14
C GLU A 489 15.15 -1.22 -7.30
N GLU A 490 15.15 0.01 -7.83
CA GLU A 490 15.69 1.18 -7.12
C GLU A 490 14.80 1.60 -5.95
N GLY A 491 13.48 1.48 -6.12
CA GLY A 491 12.49 1.80 -5.08
C GLY A 491 12.32 0.71 -4.04
N SER A 492 12.46 -0.56 -4.43
CA SER A 492 12.15 -1.70 -3.57
C SER A 492 13.35 -2.41 -2.96
N LYS A 493 14.53 -2.20 -3.53
CA LYS A 493 15.82 -2.77 -3.10
C LYS A 493 15.70 -4.27 -2.78
N PRO A 494 15.38 -5.14 -3.76
CA PRO A 494 15.38 -6.58 -3.55
C PRO A 494 16.79 -7.06 -3.17
N ASP A 495 16.88 -8.17 -2.46
CA ASP A 495 18.15 -8.75 -1.99
C ASP A 495 18.94 -9.39 -3.13
N ALA A 496 18.24 -9.89 -4.15
CA ALA A 496 18.83 -10.39 -5.39
C ALA A 496 17.87 -10.19 -6.57
N VAL A 497 18.44 -10.11 -7.78
CA VAL A 497 17.68 -9.98 -9.03
C VAL A 497 18.21 -10.98 -10.05
N TYR A 498 17.31 -11.75 -10.65
CA TYR A 498 17.62 -12.73 -11.69
C TYR A 498 16.77 -12.49 -12.93
N ASP A 499 17.27 -12.85 -14.11
CA ASP A 499 16.49 -12.71 -15.35
C ASP A 499 15.30 -13.69 -15.34
N THR A 500 15.52 -14.93 -14.90
CA THR A 500 14.48 -15.96 -14.75
C THR A 500 14.62 -16.73 -13.44
N PHE A 501 13.55 -17.44 -13.04
CA PHE A 501 13.61 -18.38 -11.92
C PHE A 501 14.68 -19.47 -12.13
N ALA A 502 14.91 -19.90 -13.36
CA ALA A 502 15.90 -20.92 -13.64
C ALA A 502 17.34 -20.46 -13.39
N ASP A 503 17.63 -19.17 -13.58
CA ASP A 503 18.95 -18.61 -13.33
C ASP A 503 19.24 -18.53 -11.82
N LEU A 504 18.23 -18.22 -10.99
CA LEU A 504 18.34 -18.34 -9.54
C LEU A 504 18.68 -19.78 -9.12
N VAL A 505 17.98 -20.77 -9.68
CA VAL A 505 18.22 -22.17 -9.33
C VAL A 505 19.60 -22.64 -9.78
N ASP A 506 20.09 -22.15 -10.92
CA ASP A 506 21.46 -22.43 -11.37
C ASP A 506 22.47 -21.96 -10.32
N ASP A 507 22.35 -20.72 -9.86
CA ASP A 507 23.26 -20.15 -8.86
C ASP A 507 23.15 -20.84 -7.50
N LEU A 508 21.93 -21.19 -7.06
CA LEU A 508 21.70 -21.83 -5.76
C LEU A 508 22.19 -23.28 -5.68
N VAL A 509 22.13 -24.03 -6.78
CA VAL A 509 22.49 -25.46 -6.81
C VAL A 509 23.95 -25.68 -7.23
N LEU A 510 24.60 -24.70 -7.88
CA LEU A 510 26.02 -24.75 -8.24
C LEU A 510 26.95 -24.20 -7.14
N SER A 511 26.43 -23.41 -6.20
CA SER A 511 27.14 -22.96 -4.99
C SER A 511 27.21 -24.06 -3.93
#